data_AF-A0A7V8INK7-F1
#
_entry.id   AF-A0A7V8INK7-F1
#
_cell.length_a   1.000
_cell.length_b   1.000
_cell.length_c   1.000
_cell.angle_alpha   90.00
_cell.angle_beta   90.00
_cell.angle_gamma   90.00
#
_symmetry.space_group_name_H-M   'P 1'
#
loop_
_entity.id
_entity.type
_entity.pdbx_description
1 polymer ?
#
loop_
_entity_poly.entity_id
_entity_poly.type
_entity_poly.pdbx_seq_one_letter_code
_entity_poly.pdbx_strand_id
1 'polypeptide(L)'
;ALTNAATAQTTANTALNNAATAQTTANTAITNAASAQSTANAAGAAAAAAQTTANTGVANAAAAQTTANAANAAAAAAQTTANNAAANTAIVMGFAQSIDARVTQQEVELQYLQVNSLPSGNNAPANDGNAHPNLAPPTPASATGADAIAIGSASVASGDNSMAIGVGATAAQANATALGAGATTTRAGQVKLGGAGSSVTVGDIAQSTAAQSGTTEVMTVDASGTIGRDTTIRPMLTMHNTQISAMQATLVAQNTAIAGIDSRLGTLSLVVNQNNRAANAGIAESMAMANLPQANAPGKSMISFGLAGHEGEAAGAFGFSHAMDNGNVIIRASGSYSPQSSSAGAGIGFQF
;
A
#
# COMPACT_ATOMS: atom_id res chain seq x y z
N ALA A 1 28.14 -1.39 -78.79
CA ALA A 1 28.70 -0.28 -78.00
C ALA A 1 27.61 0.62 -77.42
N LEU A 2 26.80 1.30 -78.26
CA LEU A 2 25.72 2.20 -77.81
C LEU A 2 24.70 1.55 -76.85
N THR A 3 24.25 0.32 -77.14
CA THR A 3 23.27 -0.39 -76.29
C THR A 3 23.81 -0.67 -74.88
N ASN A 4 25.08 -1.12 -74.77
CA ASN A 4 25.70 -1.41 -73.48
C ASN A 4 25.92 -0.13 -72.66
N ALA A 5 26.27 0.98 -73.32
CA ALA A 5 26.40 2.29 -72.67
C ALA A 5 25.04 2.77 -72.13
N ALA A 6 23.96 2.59 -72.90
CA ALA A 6 22.60 2.91 -72.44
C ALA A 6 22.20 2.07 -71.22
N THR A 7 22.48 0.76 -71.22
CA THR A 7 22.19 -0.11 -70.06
C THR A 7 22.98 0.31 -68.83
N ALA A 8 24.28 0.63 -68.97
CA ALA A 8 25.11 1.10 -67.85
C ALA A 8 24.61 2.43 -67.28
N GLN A 9 24.20 3.37 -68.14
CA GLN A 9 23.58 4.63 -67.74
C GLN A 9 22.29 4.38 -66.92
N THR A 10 21.43 3.46 -67.37
CA THR A 10 20.22 3.09 -66.62
C THR A 10 20.56 2.51 -65.24
N THR A 11 21.51 1.59 -65.15
CA THR A 11 21.95 1.02 -63.86
C THR A 11 22.53 2.08 -62.93
N ALA A 12 23.34 3.00 -63.45
CA ALA A 12 23.89 4.12 -62.67
C ALA A 12 22.78 5.04 -62.14
N ASN A 13 21.80 5.37 -62.97
CA ASN A 13 20.64 6.18 -62.54
C ASN A 13 19.82 5.46 -61.46
N THR A 14 19.62 4.14 -61.59
CA THR A 14 18.94 3.34 -60.56
C THR A 14 19.73 3.32 -59.25
N ALA A 15 21.06 3.14 -59.31
CA ALA A 15 21.90 3.17 -58.11
C ALA A 15 21.86 4.55 -57.41
N LEU A 16 21.87 5.63 -58.18
CA LEU A 16 21.80 7.00 -57.67
C LEU A 16 20.44 7.28 -56.98
N ASN A 17 19.34 6.80 -57.57
CA ASN A 17 18.01 6.86 -56.94
C ASN A 17 17.91 6.02 -55.66
N ASN A 18 18.50 4.82 -55.64
CA ASN A 18 18.54 3.97 -54.46
C ASN A 18 19.36 4.63 -53.33
N ALA A 19 20.50 5.25 -53.67
CA ALA A 19 21.32 5.98 -52.70
C ALA A 19 20.58 7.19 -52.12
N ALA A 20 19.87 7.96 -52.95
CA ALA A 20 19.04 9.08 -52.49
C ALA A 20 17.90 8.62 -51.56
N THR A 21 17.28 7.48 -51.87
CA THR A 21 16.25 6.86 -51.01
C THR A 21 16.85 6.43 -49.67
N ALA A 22 17.99 5.74 -49.68
CA ALA A 22 18.69 5.32 -48.47
C ALA A 22 19.09 6.51 -47.58
N GLN A 23 19.58 7.60 -48.19
CA GLN A 23 19.91 8.83 -47.46
C GLN A 23 18.67 9.45 -46.82
N THR A 24 17.53 9.46 -47.52
CA THR A 24 16.26 9.94 -46.96
C THR A 24 15.83 9.09 -45.77
N THR A 25 15.90 7.76 -45.89
CA THR A 25 15.60 6.83 -44.78
C THR A 25 16.53 7.06 -43.58
N ALA A 26 17.82 7.26 -43.80
CA ALA A 26 18.79 7.54 -42.74
C ALA A 26 18.48 8.87 -42.03
N ASN A 27 18.14 9.93 -42.78
CA ASN A 27 17.75 11.22 -42.22
C ASN A 27 16.47 11.10 -41.36
N THR A 28 15.47 10.34 -41.82
CA THR A 28 14.27 10.03 -41.05
C THR A 28 14.60 9.25 -39.77
N ALA A 29 15.49 8.26 -39.84
CA ALA A 29 15.91 7.49 -38.67
C ALA A 29 16.60 8.35 -37.60
N ILE A 30 17.50 9.26 -38.01
CA ILE A 30 18.16 10.22 -37.11
C ILE A 30 17.12 11.14 -36.45
N THR A 31 16.14 11.61 -37.22
CA THR A 31 15.06 12.47 -36.69
C THR A 31 14.23 11.73 -35.65
N ASN A 32 13.81 10.49 -35.96
CA ASN A 32 13.07 9.66 -35.03
C ASN A 32 13.86 9.34 -33.75
N ALA A 33 15.16 9.09 -33.87
CA ALA A 33 16.04 8.87 -32.73
C ALA A 33 16.14 10.12 -31.84
N ALA A 34 16.25 11.32 -32.44
CA ALA A 34 16.24 12.57 -31.69
C ALA A 34 14.91 12.81 -30.95
N SER A 35 13.77 12.51 -31.59
CA SER A 35 12.45 12.57 -30.95
C SER A 35 12.31 11.57 -29.80
N ALA A 36 12.82 10.34 -29.97
CA ALA A 36 12.85 9.33 -28.92
C ALA A 36 13.70 9.79 -27.72
N GLN A 37 14.88 10.38 -27.97
CA GLN A 37 15.74 10.93 -26.93
C GLN A 37 15.05 12.06 -26.15
N SER A 38 14.35 12.98 -26.84
CA SER A 38 13.58 14.04 -26.21
C SER A 38 12.47 13.48 -25.31
N THR A 39 11.77 12.46 -25.78
CA THR A 39 10.72 11.76 -25.01
C THR A 39 11.29 11.08 -23.76
N ALA A 40 12.45 10.41 -23.89
CA ALA A 40 13.13 9.79 -22.75
C ALA A 40 13.57 10.83 -21.71
N ASN A 41 14.11 11.98 -22.15
CA ASN A 41 14.49 13.07 -21.27
C ASN A 41 13.28 13.65 -20.52
N ALA A 42 12.14 13.83 -21.21
CA ALA A 42 10.90 14.30 -20.60
C ALA A 42 10.35 13.30 -19.56
N ALA A 43 10.41 11.99 -19.86
CA ALA A 43 10.03 10.94 -18.92
C ALA A 43 10.94 10.94 -17.67
N GLY A 44 12.25 11.13 -17.84
CA GLY A 44 13.19 11.26 -16.73
C GLY A 44 12.88 12.47 -15.82
N ALA A 45 12.56 13.63 -16.42
CA ALA A 45 12.14 14.82 -15.67
C ALA A 45 10.83 14.59 -14.90
N ALA A 46 9.84 13.95 -15.52
CA ALA A 46 8.58 13.60 -14.87
C ALA A 46 8.79 12.63 -13.68
N ALA A 47 9.67 11.64 -13.83
CA ALA A 47 10.03 10.72 -12.75
C ALA A 47 10.71 11.45 -11.57
N ALA A 48 11.61 12.39 -11.84
CA ALA A 48 12.25 13.19 -10.80
C ALA A 48 11.24 14.09 -10.04
N ALA A 49 10.26 14.67 -10.75
CA ALA A 49 9.18 15.44 -10.15
C ALA A 49 8.27 14.56 -9.27
N ALA A 50 7.94 13.36 -9.73
CA ALA A 50 7.18 12.37 -8.96
C ALA A 50 7.93 11.95 -7.68
N GLN A 51 9.24 11.71 -7.76
CA GLN A 51 10.07 11.40 -6.59
C GLN A 51 10.07 12.55 -5.56
N THR A 52 10.15 13.80 -6.03
CA THR A 52 10.09 14.98 -5.15
C THR A 52 8.75 15.09 -4.43
N THR A 53 7.66 14.79 -5.14
CA THR A 53 6.30 14.76 -4.57
C THR A 53 6.18 13.66 -3.51
N ALA A 54 6.70 12.47 -3.79
CA ALA A 54 6.72 11.35 -2.84
C ALA A 54 7.52 11.70 -1.57
N ASN A 55 8.70 12.32 -1.72
CA ASN A 55 9.52 12.75 -0.59
C ASN A 55 8.80 13.78 0.29
N THR A 56 8.09 14.73 -0.32
CA THR A 56 7.23 15.70 0.39
C THR A 56 6.10 14.98 1.14
N GLY A 57 5.48 13.99 0.52
CA GLY A 57 4.44 13.16 1.15
C GLY A 57 4.94 12.44 2.42
N VAL A 58 6.14 11.85 2.36
CA VAL A 58 6.78 11.20 3.51
C VAL A 58 7.07 12.20 4.64
N ALA A 59 7.58 13.39 4.31
CA ALA A 59 7.84 14.45 5.29
C ALA A 59 6.56 14.93 5.98
N ASN A 60 5.48 15.13 5.21
CA ASN A 60 4.17 15.51 5.75
C ASN A 60 3.59 14.42 6.67
N ALA A 61 3.74 13.14 6.31
CA ALA A 61 3.31 12.02 7.16
C ALA A 61 4.08 11.98 8.49
N ALA A 62 5.40 12.21 8.47
CA ALA A 62 6.21 12.28 9.68
C ALA A 62 5.80 13.46 10.59
N ALA A 63 5.50 14.63 10.02
CA ALA A 63 4.99 15.78 10.75
C ALA A 63 3.61 15.48 11.38
N ALA A 64 2.70 14.84 10.64
CA ALA A 64 1.39 14.43 11.15
C ALA A 64 1.52 13.44 12.33
N GLN A 65 2.44 12.47 12.23
CA GLN A 65 2.70 11.52 13.33
C GLN A 65 3.22 12.23 14.59
N THR A 66 4.08 13.22 14.43
CA THR A 66 4.59 14.02 15.56
C THR A 66 3.46 14.77 16.26
N THR A 67 2.57 15.40 15.49
CA THR A 67 1.37 16.08 16.02
C THR A 67 0.43 15.11 16.73
N ALA A 68 0.20 13.92 16.17
CA ALA A 68 -0.63 12.88 16.80
C ALA A 68 -0.05 12.41 18.13
N ASN A 69 1.28 12.21 18.20
CA ASN A 69 1.96 11.83 19.44
C ASN A 69 1.84 12.91 20.52
N ALA A 70 1.98 14.18 20.13
CA ALA A 70 1.81 15.32 21.05
C ALA A 70 0.37 15.41 21.58
N ALA A 71 -0.63 15.20 20.70
CA ALA A 71 -2.04 15.16 21.11
C ALA A 71 -2.33 14.02 22.09
N ASN A 72 -1.77 12.83 21.85
CA ASN A 72 -1.93 11.69 22.75
C ASN A 72 -1.29 11.94 24.13
N ALA A 73 -0.12 12.57 24.16
CA ALA A 73 0.55 12.97 25.40
C ALA A 73 -0.28 14.02 26.18
N ALA A 74 -0.84 15.02 25.48
CA ALA A 74 -1.72 16.02 26.08
C ALA A 74 -3.00 15.38 26.66
N ALA A 75 -3.61 14.42 25.96
CA ALA A 75 -4.76 13.69 26.45
C ALA A 75 -4.44 12.88 27.71
N ALA A 76 -3.28 12.20 27.76
CA ALA A 76 -2.82 11.48 28.95
C ALA A 76 -2.60 12.41 30.17
N ALA A 77 -2.04 13.61 29.94
CA ALA A 77 -1.87 14.61 30.99
C ALA A 77 -3.22 15.15 31.51
N ALA A 78 -4.18 15.37 30.61
CA ALA A 78 -5.54 15.78 30.98
C ALA A 78 -6.24 14.69 31.80
N GLN A 79 -6.10 13.42 31.43
CA GLN A 79 -6.66 12.29 32.19
C GLN A 79 -6.06 12.20 33.60
N THR A 80 -4.75 12.42 33.74
CA THR A 80 -4.08 12.43 35.05
C THR A 80 -4.63 13.54 35.94
N THR A 81 -4.82 14.74 35.38
CA THR A 81 -5.44 15.88 36.09
C THR A 81 -6.86 15.54 36.54
N ALA A 82 -7.67 14.92 35.67
CA ALA A 82 -9.03 14.51 35.99
C ALA A 82 -9.08 13.46 37.11
N ASN A 83 -8.18 12.47 37.07
CA ASN A 83 -8.07 11.44 38.12
C ASN A 83 -7.71 12.05 39.47
N ASN A 84 -6.78 13.01 39.50
CA ASN A 84 -6.41 13.72 40.72
C ASN A 84 -7.57 14.55 41.28
N ALA A 85 -8.34 15.23 40.42
CA ALA A 85 -9.53 15.97 40.83
C ALA A 85 -10.62 15.05 41.42
N ALA A 86 -10.85 13.88 40.81
CA ALA A 86 -11.77 12.88 41.33
C ALA A 86 -11.31 12.33 42.70
N ALA A 87 -10.02 12.03 42.86
CA ALA A 87 -9.45 11.59 44.13
C ALA A 87 -9.59 12.64 45.24
N ASN A 88 -9.27 13.91 44.94
CA ASN A 88 -9.46 15.01 45.88
C ASN A 88 -10.93 15.19 46.28
N THR A 89 -11.85 15.02 45.33
CA THR A 89 -13.30 15.10 45.60
C THR A 89 -13.75 13.97 46.53
N ALA A 90 -13.27 12.74 46.31
CA ALA A 90 -13.55 11.61 47.19
C ALA A 90 -13.03 11.85 48.62
N ILE A 91 -11.83 12.42 48.77
CA ILE A 91 -11.26 12.79 50.08
C ILE A 91 -12.14 13.84 50.77
N VAL A 92 -12.55 14.89 50.05
CA VAL A 92 -13.42 15.94 50.60
C VAL A 92 -14.78 15.38 51.03
N MET A 93 -15.40 14.52 50.23
CA MET A 93 -16.66 13.87 50.59
C MET A 93 -16.51 12.98 51.84
N GLY A 94 -15.42 12.22 51.93
CA GLY A 94 -15.12 11.41 53.12
C GLY A 94 -14.94 12.27 54.38
N PHE A 95 -14.25 13.41 54.27
CA PHE A 95 -14.12 14.35 55.38
C PHE A 95 -15.47 14.97 55.78
N ALA A 96 -16.30 15.36 54.79
CA ALA A 96 -17.64 15.88 55.04
C ALA A 96 -18.53 14.85 55.77
N GLN A 97 -18.53 13.59 55.35
CA GLN A 97 -19.23 12.49 56.04
C GLN A 97 -18.75 12.28 57.48
N SER A 98 -17.43 12.40 57.71
CA SER A 98 -16.86 12.27 59.07
C SER A 98 -17.28 13.43 59.99
N ILE A 99 -17.43 14.64 59.45
CA ILE A 99 -17.97 15.79 60.19
C ILE A 99 -19.44 15.57 60.48
N ASP A 100 -20.23 15.17 59.49
CA ASP A 100 -21.66 14.90 59.65
C ASP A 100 -21.89 13.86 60.74
N ALA A 101 -21.16 12.74 60.71
CA ALA A 101 -21.23 11.71 61.74
C ALA A 101 -20.86 12.22 63.14
N ARG A 102 -19.88 13.14 63.25
CA ARG A 102 -19.51 13.76 64.53
C ARG A 102 -20.56 14.75 65.03
N VAL A 103 -21.15 15.54 64.13
CA VAL A 103 -22.25 16.47 64.47
C VAL A 103 -23.48 15.68 64.91
N THR A 104 -23.86 14.63 64.18
CA THR A 104 -24.97 13.73 64.57
C THR A 104 -24.71 13.06 65.92
N GLN A 105 -23.50 12.58 66.20
CA GLN A 105 -23.14 12.04 67.52
C GLN A 105 -23.26 13.10 68.63
N GLN A 106 -22.84 14.33 68.38
CA GLN A 106 -22.91 15.42 69.35
C GLN A 106 -24.36 15.90 69.58
N GLU A 107 -25.20 15.87 68.54
CA GLU A 107 -26.65 16.08 68.64
C GLU A 107 -27.32 14.97 69.45
N VAL A 108 -26.95 13.70 69.23
CA VAL A 108 -27.42 12.56 70.05
C VAL A 108 -26.97 12.69 71.50
N GLU A 109 -25.73 13.10 71.76
CA GLU A 109 -25.20 13.26 73.13
C GLU A 109 -25.90 14.40 73.88
N LEU A 110 -26.16 15.53 73.21
CA LEU A 110 -26.98 16.62 73.75
C LEU A 110 -28.44 16.20 73.97
N GLN A 111 -29.01 15.39 73.07
CA GLN A 111 -30.35 14.81 73.23
C GLN A 111 -30.40 13.82 74.40
N TYR A 112 -29.36 13.02 74.61
CA TYR A 112 -29.25 12.07 75.72
C TYR A 112 -29.15 12.79 77.07
N LEU A 113 -28.43 13.91 77.13
CA LEU A 113 -28.38 14.81 78.30
C LEU A 113 -29.73 15.49 78.59
N GLN A 114 -30.55 15.77 77.57
CA GLN A 114 -31.89 16.34 77.73
C GLN A 114 -32.93 15.28 78.15
N VAL A 115 -32.87 14.06 77.58
CA VAL A 115 -33.83 12.97 77.81
C VAL A 115 -33.63 12.28 79.16
N ASN A 116 -32.39 12.10 79.63
CA ASN A 116 -32.13 11.39 80.90
C ASN A 116 -32.43 12.23 82.16
N SER A 117 -33.02 13.43 82.00
CA SER A 117 -33.59 14.21 83.11
C SER A 117 -35.06 13.88 83.41
N LEU A 118 -35.69 12.96 82.67
CA LEU A 118 -37.08 12.56 82.88
C LEU A 118 -37.23 11.03 82.84
N PRO A 119 -37.60 10.36 83.94
CA PRO A 119 -37.79 8.91 83.94
C PRO A 119 -39.18 8.54 83.42
N SER A 120 -39.26 7.54 82.51
CA SER A 120 -40.21 6.40 82.54
C SER A 120 -40.44 5.78 81.15
N GLY A 121 -40.47 4.44 81.07
CA GLY A 121 -41.46 3.73 80.24
C GLY A 121 -40.97 2.84 79.08
N ASN A 122 -40.78 1.55 79.39
CA ASN A 122 -40.67 0.33 78.58
C ASN A 122 -41.30 0.25 77.16
N ASN A 123 -40.57 -0.48 76.28
CA ASN A 123 -40.97 -1.41 75.22
C ASN A 123 -41.93 -1.00 74.08
N ALA A 124 -41.36 -1.00 72.87
CA ALA A 124 -41.97 -0.97 71.54
C ALA A 124 -43.06 -2.05 71.31
N PRO A 125 -44.04 -1.78 70.41
CA PRO A 125 -43.82 -2.08 68.99
C PRO A 125 -44.37 -1.02 68.01
N ALA A 126 -43.61 -0.70 66.97
CA ALA A 126 -44.07 -0.01 65.76
C ALA A 126 -43.24 -0.59 64.59
N ASN A 127 -43.72 -1.03 63.42
CA ASN A 127 -44.93 -0.77 62.64
C ASN A 127 -45.48 0.65 62.70
N ASP A 128 -44.77 1.53 62.01
CA ASP A 128 -45.24 2.78 61.45
C ASP A 128 -44.39 3.08 60.20
N GLY A 129 -44.91 3.19 58.99
CA GLY A 129 -46.16 3.86 58.66
C GLY A 129 -46.05 5.39 58.81
N ASN A 130 -44.92 5.92 59.28
CA ASN A 130 -44.77 7.35 59.53
C ASN A 130 -43.76 8.00 58.57
N ALA A 131 -44.30 8.89 57.74
CA ALA A 131 -43.55 9.83 56.95
C ALA A 131 -42.64 10.67 57.85
N HIS A 132 -41.36 10.76 57.52
CA HIS A 132 -40.51 11.84 58.02
C HIS A 132 -41.05 13.17 57.46
N PRO A 133 -41.50 14.12 58.28
CA PRO A 133 -42.17 15.34 57.81
C PRO A 133 -41.22 16.39 57.19
N ASN A 134 -39.98 16.02 56.83
CA ASN A 134 -39.02 16.93 56.22
C ASN A 134 -38.19 16.33 55.06
N LEU A 135 -38.57 15.15 54.56
CA LEU A 135 -38.09 14.64 53.27
C LEU A 135 -39.32 14.15 52.49
N ALA A 136 -39.46 14.57 51.24
CA ALA A 136 -40.46 13.99 50.35
C ALA A 136 -40.29 12.45 50.37
N PRO A 137 -41.36 11.67 50.60
CA PRO A 137 -41.22 10.21 50.67
C PRO A 137 -40.61 9.71 49.35
N PRO A 138 -39.60 8.83 49.38
CA PRO A 138 -39.04 8.27 48.16
C PRO A 138 -40.19 7.59 47.40
N THR A 139 -40.29 7.85 46.10
CA THR A 139 -41.29 7.16 45.27
C THR A 139 -41.06 5.65 45.38
N PRO A 140 -42.07 4.87 45.81
CA PRO A 140 -41.88 3.43 46.04
C PRO A 140 -41.60 2.71 44.72
N ALA A 141 -40.98 1.52 44.82
CA ALA A 141 -40.95 0.58 43.70
C ALA A 141 -42.39 0.15 43.35
N SER A 142 -42.68 -0.02 42.06
CA SER A 142 -44.02 -0.33 41.56
C SER A 142 -43.97 -1.55 40.63
N ALA A 143 -44.50 -2.68 41.08
CA ALA A 143 -44.66 -3.90 40.29
C ALA A 143 -46.16 -4.13 40.02
N THR A 144 -46.65 -3.65 38.88
CA THR A 144 -48.09 -3.70 38.54
C THR A 144 -48.42 -4.74 37.47
N GLY A 145 -47.43 -5.23 36.73
CA GLY A 145 -47.62 -6.35 35.82
C GLY A 145 -47.84 -7.65 36.58
N ALA A 146 -48.53 -8.62 35.96
CA ALA A 146 -48.61 -9.96 36.53
C ALA A 146 -47.21 -10.56 36.67
N ASP A 147 -46.89 -11.18 37.80
CA ASP A 147 -45.58 -11.77 38.11
C ASP A 147 -44.38 -10.81 37.95
N ALA A 148 -44.60 -9.50 38.11
CA ALA A 148 -43.56 -8.49 37.96
C ALA A 148 -42.70 -8.32 39.23
N ILE A 149 -41.44 -7.92 39.03
CA ILE A 149 -40.49 -7.63 40.11
C ILE A 149 -39.94 -6.20 39.97
N ALA A 150 -40.13 -5.36 40.98
CA ALA A 150 -39.58 -4.01 41.02
C ALA A 150 -38.71 -3.81 42.28
N ILE A 151 -37.44 -3.47 42.11
CA ILE A 151 -36.46 -3.28 43.19
C ILE A 151 -35.72 -1.96 42.99
N GLY A 152 -35.85 -1.04 43.94
CA GLY A 152 -35.23 0.30 43.94
C GLY A 152 -36.26 1.43 43.90
N SER A 153 -35.93 2.59 44.48
CA SER A 153 -36.84 3.74 44.49
C SER A 153 -37.20 4.17 43.06
N ALA A 154 -38.46 4.51 42.83
CA ALA A 154 -39.01 4.86 41.53
C ALA A 154 -38.87 3.77 40.44
N SER A 155 -38.52 2.52 40.78
CA SER A 155 -38.50 1.44 39.79
C SER A 155 -39.92 1.05 39.40
N VAL A 156 -40.14 0.76 38.12
CA VAL A 156 -41.47 0.45 37.56
C VAL A 156 -41.39 -0.81 36.70
N ALA A 157 -41.99 -1.90 37.16
CA ALA A 157 -42.18 -3.13 36.42
C ALA A 157 -43.68 -3.29 36.11
N SER A 158 -44.13 -2.70 35.00
CA SER A 158 -45.55 -2.63 34.64
C SER A 158 -45.95 -3.58 33.51
N GLY A 159 -45.00 -4.25 32.86
CA GLY A 159 -45.30 -5.33 31.93
C GLY A 159 -45.50 -6.66 32.66
N ASP A 160 -46.31 -7.55 32.12
CA ASP A 160 -46.43 -8.92 32.65
C ASP A 160 -45.08 -9.66 32.53
N ASN A 161 -44.71 -10.46 33.53
CA ASN A 161 -43.40 -11.13 33.63
C ASN A 161 -42.20 -10.18 33.51
N SER A 162 -42.35 -8.90 33.89
CA SER A 162 -41.27 -7.90 33.78
C SER A 162 -40.43 -7.77 35.06
N MET A 163 -39.19 -7.30 34.91
CA MET A 163 -38.28 -7.07 36.02
C MET A 163 -37.58 -5.73 35.89
N ALA A 164 -37.71 -4.86 36.89
CA ALA A 164 -37.02 -3.57 36.97
C ALA A 164 -36.16 -3.51 38.24
N ILE A 165 -34.84 -3.47 38.08
CA ILE A 165 -33.88 -3.46 39.18
C ILE A 165 -32.96 -2.23 39.05
N GLY A 166 -33.04 -1.31 40.00
CA GLY A 166 -32.27 -0.06 40.05
C GLY A 166 -33.17 1.16 40.23
N VAL A 167 -32.62 2.24 40.79
CA VAL A 167 -33.36 3.49 40.99
C VAL A 167 -33.86 4.05 39.65
N GLY A 168 -35.17 4.26 39.52
CA GLY A 168 -35.79 4.74 38.28
C GLY A 168 -35.76 3.75 37.10
N ALA A 169 -35.39 2.48 37.31
CA ALA A 169 -35.44 1.47 36.25
C ALA A 169 -36.89 1.21 35.82
N THR A 170 -37.16 1.11 34.52
CA THR A 170 -38.51 0.92 33.97
C THR A 170 -38.56 -0.24 32.98
N ALA A 171 -39.30 -1.29 33.35
CA ALA A 171 -39.63 -2.44 32.52
C ALA A 171 -41.13 -2.46 32.21
N ALA A 172 -41.54 -1.64 31.23
CA ALA A 172 -42.96 -1.43 30.91
C ALA A 172 -43.55 -2.44 29.90
N GLN A 173 -42.71 -3.30 29.32
CA GLN A 173 -43.09 -4.24 28.27
C GLN A 173 -43.13 -5.67 28.82
N ALA A 174 -43.98 -6.53 28.25
CA ALA A 174 -44.08 -7.92 28.69
C ALA A 174 -42.74 -8.67 28.53
N ASN A 175 -42.39 -9.51 29.50
CA ASN A 175 -41.15 -10.29 29.54
C ASN A 175 -39.86 -9.45 29.46
N ALA A 176 -39.91 -8.16 29.77
CA ALA A 176 -38.74 -7.28 29.69
C ALA A 176 -37.99 -7.18 31.02
N THR A 177 -36.67 -7.03 30.95
CA THR A 177 -35.81 -6.83 32.12
C THR A 177 -35.01 -5.54 31.97
N ALA A 178 -35.20 -4.60 32.88
CA ALA A 178 -34.41 -3.38 33.01
C ALA A 178 -33.48 -3.51 34.23
N LEU A 179 -32.17 -3.55 34.01
CA LEU A 179 -31.16 -3.72 35.06
C LEU A 179 -30.19 -2.52 35.07
N GLY A 180 -30.18 -1.76 36.17
CA GLY A 180 -29.36 -0.57 36.37
C GLY A 180 -30.20 0.71 36.57
N ALA A 181 -29.62 1.71 37.23
CA ALA A 181 -30.31 2.98 37.48
C ALA A 181 -30.73 3.66 36.17
N GLY A 182 -31.99 4.06 36.07
CA GLY A 182 -32.58 4.67 34.87
C GLY A 182 -32.59 3.77 33.63
N ALA A 183 -32.39 2.45 33.76
CA ALA A 183 -32.52 1.52 32.65
C ALA A 183 -34.00 1.46 32.21
N THR A 184 -34.28 1.74 30.94
CA THR A 184 -35.67 1.71 30.40
C THR A 184 -35.75 0.82 29.17
N THR A 185 -36.47 -0.29 29.27
CA THR A 185 -36.75 -1.19 28.13
C THR A 185 -37.79 -0.57 27.21
N THR A 186 -37.65 -0.80 25.91
CA THR A 186 -38.55 -0.25 24.87
C THR A 186 -39.29 -1.32 24.07
N ARG A 187 -39.01 -2.60 24.31
CA ARG A 187 -39.58 -3.73 23.55
C ARG A 187 -39.89 -4.90 24.49
N ALA A 188 -40.90 -5.71 24.13
CA ALA A 188 -41.17 -6.97 24.82
C ALA A 188 -39.97 -7.94 24.68
N GLY A 189 -39.69 -8.71 25.73
CA GLY A 189 -38.56 -9.66 25.76
C GLY A 189 -37.16 -9.03 25.81
N GLN A 190 -37.04 -7.70 25.89
CA GLN A 190 -35.74 -7.04 25.94
C GLN A 190 -35.11 -7.15 27.33
N VAL A 191 -33.84 -7.56 27.38
CA VAL A 191 -32.99 -7.32 28.54
C VAL A 191 -32.12 -6.09 28.26
N LYS A 192 -32.26 -5.04 29.08
CA LYS A 192 -31.46 -3.82 28.99
C LYS A 192 -30.58 -3.69 30.23
N LEU A 193 -29.27 -3.62 30.00
CA LEU A 193 -28.26 -3.47 31.04
C LEU A 193 -27.71 -2.05 30.98
N GLY A 194 -27.98 -1.26 32.02
CA GLY A 194 -27.59 0.13 32.14
C GLY A 194 -28.63 1.13 31.60
N GLY A 195 -28.68 2.31 32.21
CA GLY A 195 -29.44 3.48 31.77
C GLY A 195 -28.60 4.46 30.96
N ALA A 196 -29.20 5.59 30.56
CA ALA A 196 -28.46 6.67 29.90
C ALA A 196 -27.31 7.17 30.80
N GLY A 197 -26.11 7.31 30.23
CA GLY A 197 -24.91 7.71 30.98
C GLY A 197 -24.28 6.61 31.84
N SER A 198 -24.84 5.39 31.87
CA SER A 198 -24.22 4.24 32.54
C SER A 198 -23.18 3.56 31.64
N SER A 199 -22.18 2.90 32.24
CA SER A 199 -21.27 1.98 31.56
C SER A 199 -21.46 0.55 32.10
N VAL A 200 -21.23 -0.45 31.26
CA VAL A 200 -21.30 -1.87 31.64
C VAL A 200 -19.89 -2.44 31.62
N THR A 201 -19.45 -3.00 32.75
CA THR A 201 -18.17 -3.73 32.86
C THR A 201 -18.46 -5.20 33.15
N VAL A 202 -17.90 -6.09 32.34
CA VAL A 202 -17.94 -7.54 32.59
C VAL A 202 -16.68 -7.92 33.36
N GLY A 203 -16.85 -8.43 34.58
CA GLY A 203 -15.73 -8.93 35.39
C GLY A 203 -15.05 -10.14 34.74
N ASP A 204 -13.75 -10.26 34.97
CA ASP A 204 -12.96 -11.43 34.56
C ASP A 204 -13.02 -11.80 33.06
N ILE A 205 -13.15 -10.78 32.19
CA ILE A 205 -13.35 -10.99 30.75
C ILE A 205 -12.22 -11.81 30.10
N ALA A 206 -10.99 -11.71 30.60
CA ALA A 206 -9.85 -12.47 30.08
C ALA A 206 -9.99 -13.98 30.34
N GLN A 207 -10.40 -14.39 31.55
CA GLN A 207 -10.68 -15.80 31.83
C GLN A 207 -11.93 -16.25 31.09
N SER A 208 -12.94 -15.38 30.94
CA SER A 208 -14.09 -15.68 30.10
C SER A 208 -13.69 -15.93 28.64
N THR A 209 -12.74 -15.18 28.08
CA THR A 209 -12.18 -15.44 26.75
C THR A 209 -11.44 -16.77 26.72
N ALA A 210 -10.61 -17.07 27.72
CA ALA A 210 -9.87 -18.33 27.81
C ALA A 210 -10.78 -19.56 27.93
N ALA A 211 -11.95 -19.41 28.56
CA ALA A 211 -12.94 -20.46 28.72
C ALA A 211 -13.80 -20.71 27.46
N GLN A 212 -13.66 -19.91 26.41
CA GLN A 212 -14.41 -20.11 25.17
C GLN A 212 -14.02 -21.43 24.49
N SER A 213 -15.02 -22.14 23.96
CA SER A 213 -14.85 -23.36 23.17
C SER A 213 -15.55 -23.24 21.83
N GLY A 214 -15.02 -23.92 20.81
CA GLY A 214 -15.50 -23.83 19.43
C GLY A 214 -15.04 -22.55 18.70
N THR A 215 -15.70 -22.22 17.59
CA THR A 215 -15.36 -21.05 16.78
C THR A 215 -15.89 -19.77 17.40
N THR A 216 -14.99 -18.85 17.75
CA THR A 216 -15.34 -17.50 18.20
C THR A 216 -15.70 -16.61 17.01
N GLU A 217 -16.62 -15.66 17.21
CA GLU A 217 -17.03 -14.65 16.21
C GLU A 217 -16.86 -13.24 16.75
N VAL A 218 -17.03 -12.23 15.89
CA VAL A 218 -16.97 -10.83 16.30
C VAL A 218 -18.34 -10.41 16.82
N MET A 219 -18.36 -9.80 18.01
CA MET A 219 -19.56 -9.20 18.57
C MET A 219 -19.78 -7.82 17.94
N THR A 220 -21.00 -7.53 17.52
CA THR A 220 -21.40 -6.21 16.99
C THR A 220 -22.50 -5.60 17.85
N VAL A 221 -22.69 -4.30 17.69
CA VAL A 221 -23.75 -3.55 18.39
C VAL A 221 -24.43 -2.64 17.36
N ASP A 222 -25.76 -2.65 17.33
CA ASP A 222 -26.53 -1.73 16.49
C ASP A 222 -26.72 -0.35 17.15
N ALA A 223 -27.33 0.59 16.42
CA ALA A 223 -27.59 1.94 16.94
C ALA A 223 -28.50 1.98 18.18
N SER A 224 -29.26 0.91 18.45
CA SER A 224 -30.12 0.78 19.62
C SER A 224 -29.42 0.14 20.83
N GLY A 225 -28.16 -0.26 20.69
CA GLY A 225 -27.40 -0.97 21.72
C GLY A 225 -27.67 -2.48 21.76
N THR A 226 -28.30 -3.05 20.73
CA THR A 226 -28.56 -4.50 20.68
C THR A 226 -27.33 -5.23 20.15
N ILE A 227 -26.94 -6.29 20.85
CA ILE A 227 -25.76 -7.08 20.54
C ILE A 227 -26.08 -8.12 19.46
N GLY A 228 -25.20 -8.24 18.47
CA GLY A 228 -25.26 -9.25 17.42
C GLY A 228 -23.94 -10.02 17.28
N ARG A 229 -23.95 -11.01 16.39
CA ARG A 229 -22.78 -11.78 15.96
C ARG A 229 -22.51 -11.51 14.49
N ASP A 230 -21.27 -11.14 14.16
CA ASP A 230 -20.81 -11.02 12.78
C ASP A 230 -20.05 -12.29 12.36
N THR A 231 -20.63 -13.01 11.42
CA THR A 231 -20.09 -14.26 10.86
C THR A 231 -19.24 -14.04 9.61
N THR A 232 -19.10 -12.79 9.14
CA THR A 232 -18.53 -12.44 7.83
C THR A 232 -17.10 -11.92 7.93
N ILE A 233 -16.75 -11.19 8.99
CA ILE A 233 -15.44 -10.54 9.14
C ILE A 233 -14.29 -11.57 9.14
N ARG A 234 -14.45 -12.70 9.84
CA ARG A 234 -13.41 -13.75 9.93
C ARG A 234 -13.15 -14.45 8.58
N PRO A 235 -14.18 -14.93 7.86
CA PRO A 235 -14.01 -15.41 6.50
C PRO A 235 -13.39 -14.37 5.56
N MET A 236 -13.82 -13.11 5.62
CA MET A 236 -13.26 -12.05 4.79
C MET A 236 -11.77 -11.82 5.07
N LEU A 237 -11.35 -11.82 6.33
CA LEU A 237 -9.93 -11.70 6.68
C LEU A 237 -9.10 -12.88 6.14
N THR A 238 -9.64 -14.09 6.22
CA THR A 238 -8.99 -15.29 5.66
C THR A 238 -8.87 -15.17 4.14
N MET A 239 -9.92 -14.71 3.47
CA MET A 239 -9.91 -14.48 2.02
C MET A 239 -8.92 -13.38 1.61
N HIS A 240 -8.88 -12.26 2.34
CA HIS A 240 -7.89 -11.21 2.11
C HIS A 240 -6.46 -11.73 2.29
N ASN A 241 -6.20 -12.55 3.31
CA ASN A 241 -4.88 -13.15 3.52
C ASN A 241 -4.45 -14.06 2.35
N THR A 242 -5.40 -14.84 1.82
CA THR A 242 -5.18 -15.67 0.62
C THR A 242 -4.90 -14.81 -0.62
N GLN A 243 -5.67 -13.73 -0.83
CA GLN A 243 -5.46 -12.80 -1.94
C GLN A 243 -4.10 -12.09 -1.86
N ILE A 244 -3.68 -11.65 -0.66
CA ILE A 244 -2.36 -11.06 -0.43
C ILE A 244 -1.25 -12.05 -0.80
N SER A 245 -1.38 -13.31 -0.38
CA SER A 245 -0.41 -14.36 -0.70
C SER A 245 -0.30 -14.60 -2.21
N ALA A 246 -1.43 -14.62 -2.93
CA ALA A 246 -1.44 -14.75 -4.39
C ALA A 246 -0.81 -13.55 -5.10
N MET A 247 -1.06 -12.33 -4.60
CA MET A 247 -0.44 -11.11 -5.11
C MET A 247 1.08 -11.10 -4.90
N GLN A 248 1.56 -11.57 -3.75
CA GLN A 248 2.99 -11.73 -3.48
C GLN A 248 3.65 -12.71 -4.46
N ALA A 249 3.01 -13.85 -4.74
CA ALA A 249 3.51 -14.80 -5.74
C ALA A 249 3.61 -14.18 -7.14
N THR A 250 2.60 -13.37 -7.52
CA THR A 250 2.60 -12.66 -8.81
C THR A 250 3.75 -11.64 -8.90
N LEU A 251 4.00 -10.88 -7.84
CA LEU A 251 5.12 -9.92 -7.78
C LEU A 251 6.49 -10.62 -7.92
N VAL A 252 6.67 -11.77 -7.28
CA VAL A 252 7.91 -12.57 -7.42
C VAL A 252 8.08 -13.07 -8.86
N ALA A 253 7.00 -13.54 -9.50
CA ALA A 253 7.03 -13.95 -10.90
C ALA A 253 7.37 -12.78 -11.84
N GLN A 254 6.81 -11.59 -11.59
CA GLN A 254 7.13 -10.37 -12.35
C GLN A 254 8.60 -9.97 -12.18
N ASN A 255 9.13 -9.96 -10.96
CA ASN A 255 10.55 -9.67 -10.71
C ASN A 255 11.48 -10.64 -11.44
N THR A 256 11.11 -11.93 -11.48
CA THR A 256 11.86 -12.94 -12.24
C THR A 256 11.82 -12.67 -13.75
N ALA A 257 10.65 -12.28 -14.27
CA ALA A 257 10.50 -11.91 -15.68
C ALA A 257 11.33 -10.66 -16.04
N ILE A 258 11.36 -9.64 -15.18
CA ILE A 258 12.17 -8.42 -15.35
C ILE A 258 13.66 -8.78 -15.37
N ALA A 259 14.15 -9.58 -14.43
CA ALA A 259 15.54 -10.03 -14.43
C ALA A 259 15.90 -10.81 -15.72
N GLY A 260 14.95 -11.59 -16.25
CA GLY A 260 15.10 -12.26 -17.55
C GLY A 260 15.18 -11.28 -18.72
N ILE A 261 14.40 -10.20 -18.70
CA ILE A 261 14.46 -9.12 -19.69
C ILE A 261 15.80 -8.40 -19.62
N ASP A 262 16.31 -8.08 -18.43
CA ASP A 262 17.61 -7.42 -18.24
C ASP A 262 18.76 -8.23 -18.83
N SER A 263 18.76 -9.56 -18.60
CA SER A 263 19.75 -10.45 -19.22
C SER A 263 19.66 -10.49 -20.75
N ARG A 264 18.44 -10.50 -21.29
CA ARG A 264 18.21 -10.46 -22.75
C ARG A 264 18.65 -9.13 -23.34
N LEU A 265 18.41 -8.01 -22.66
CA LEU A 265 18.83 -6.69 -23.09
C LEU A 265 20.36 -6.55 -23.06
N GLY A 266 21.01 -7.09 -22.02
CA GLY A 266 22.48 -7.17 -21.96
C GLY A 266 23.06 -7.99 -23.12
N THR A 267 22.47 -9.14 -23.41
CA THR A 267 22.86 -9.99 -24.56
C THR A 267 22.65 -9.26 -25.89
N LEU A 268 21.51 -8.59 -26.07
CA LEU A 268 21.22 -7.82 -27.27
C LEU A 268 22.24 -6.69 -27.48
N SER A 269 22.63 -5.98 -26.40
CA SER A 269 23.66 -4.94 -26.48
C SER A 269 25.00 -5.50 -26.98
N LEU A 270 25.41 -6.68 -26.50
CA LEU A 270 26.61 -7.36 -26.98
C LEU A 270 26.51 -7.74 -28.46
N VAL A 271 25.36 -8.32 -28.87
CA VAL A 271 25.12 -8.71 -30.27
C VAL A 271 25.12 -7.50 -31.20
N VAL A 272 24.48 -6.39 -30.81
CA VAL A 272 24.47 -5.14 -31.60
C VAL A 272 25.89 -4.59 -31.75
N ASN A 273 26.66 -4.54 -30.67
CA ASN A 273 28.05 -4.09 -30.72
C ASN A 273 28.92 -5.00 -31.59
N GLN A 274 28.72 -6.32 -31.52
CA GLN A 274 29.43 -7.27 -32.37
C GLN A 274 29.07 -7.09 -33.85
N ASN A 275 27.79 -6.85 -34.14
CA ASN A 275 27.34 -6.60 -35.51
C ASN A 275 27.92 -5.31 -36.09
N ASN A 276 27.93 -4.22 -35.30
CA ASN A 276 28.55 -2.96 -35.73
C ASN A 276 30.04 -3.13 -36.04
N ARG A 277 30.78 -3.86 -35.18
CA ARG A 277 32.19 -4.18 -35.44
C ARG A 277 32.38 -5.03 -36.70
N ALA A 278 31.59 -6.08 -36.87
CA ALA A 278 31.68 -6.94 -38.06
C ALA A 278 31.34 -6.18 -39.35
N ALA A 279 30.33 -5.31 -39.33
CA ALA A 279 29.98 -4.46 -40.46
C ALA A 279 31.11 -3.48 -40.81
N ASN A 280 31.67 -2.79 -39.81
CA ASN A 280 32.77 -1.84 -40.01
C ASN A 280 34.05 -2.54 -40.50
N ALA A 281 34.35 -3.73 -39.98
CA ALA A 281 35.46 -4.56 -40.44
C ALA A 281 35.29 -5.00 -41.90
N GLY A 282 34.07 -5.38 -42.32
CA GLY A 282 33.76 -5.69 -43.72
C GLY A 282 33.92 -4.51 -44.67
N ILE A 283 33.63 -3.29 -44.21
CA ILE A 283 33.89 -2.06 -44.97
C ILE A 283 35.40 -1.82 -45.09
N ALA A 284 36.15 -1.94 -43.99
CA ALA A 284 37.61 -1.81 -44.02
C ALA A 284 38.25 -2.84 -44.95
N GLU A 285 37.80 -4.10 -44.93
CA GLU A 285 38.23 -5.16 -45.84
C GLU A 285 38.00 -4.78 -47.31
N SER A 286 36.81 -4.30 -47.62
CA SER A 286 36.44 -3.84 -48.97
C SER A 286 37.32 -2.67 -49.43
N MET A 287 37.61 -1.72 -48.54
CA MET A 287 38.52 -0.60 -48.82
C MET A 287 39.97 -1.06 -49.04
N ALA A 288 40.45 -2.02 -48.23
CA ALA A 288 41.79 -2.58 -48.37
C ALA A 288 41.93 -3.29 -49.74
N MET A 289 40.91 -4.05 -50.16
CA MET A 289 40.87 -4.71 -51.47
C MET A 289 40.74 -3.70 -52.63
N ALA A 290 40.00 -2.61 -52.45
CA ALA A 290 39.83 -1.57 -53.46
C ALA A 290 41.15 -0.83 -53.75
N ASN A 291 41.98 -0.61 -52.72
CA ASN A 291 43.28 0.07 -52.84
C ASN A 291 44.39 -0.82 -53.42
N LEU A 292 44.13 -2.08 -53.77
CA LEU A 292 45.13 -2.97 -54.36
C LEU A 292 45.52 -2.53 -55.78
N PRO A 293 46.81 -2.23 -56.03
CA PRO A 293 47.30 -1.95 -57.38
C PRO A 293 47.06 -3.13 -58.33
N GLN A 294 46.89 -2.81 -59.62
CA GLN A 294 46.62 -3.77 -60.70
C GLN A 294 47.76 -3.76 -61.73
N ALA A 295 48.07 -4.94 -62.28
CA ALA A 295 49.01 -5.07 -63.40
C ALA A 295 48.51 -4.31 -64.63
N ASN A 296 49.38 -3.48 -65.22
CA ASN A 296 49.06 -2.60 -66.36
C ASN A 296 49.88 -2.89 -67.64
N ALA A 297 50.78 -3.88 -67.59
CA ALA A 297 51.66 -4.22 -68.71
C ALA A 297 51.30 -5.60 -69.30
N PRO A 298 51.21 -5.76 -70.64
CA PRO A 298 50.88 -7.05 -71.28
C PRO A 298 51.83 -8.18 -70.87
N GLY A 299 51.26 -9.36 -70.59
CA GLY A 299 52.00 -10.56 -70.18
C GLY A 299 52.60 -10.49 -68.78
N LYS A 300 52.26 -9.49 -67.95
CA LYS A 300 52.80 -9.32 -66.58
C LYS A 300 51.78 -9.68 -65.51
N SER A 301 52.29 -10.33 -64.46
CA SER A 301 51.57 -10.60 -63.21
C SER A 301 52.00 -9.62 -62.12
N MET A 302 51.09 -9.31 -61.20
CA MET A 302 51.35 -8.49 -60.03
C MET A 302 50.75 -9.15 -58.78
N ILE A 303 51.52 -9.14 -57.70
CA ILE A 303 51.05 -9.43 -56.34
C ILE A 303 50.96 -8.10 -55.61
N SER A 304 49.83 -7.86 -54.93
CA SER A 304 49.57 -6.61 -54.22
C SER A 304 49.14 -6.87 -52.78
N PHE A 305 49.40 -5.87 -51.93
CA PHE A 305 48.97 -5.84 -50.53
C PHE A 305 48.31 -4.49 -50.26
N GLY A 306 47.27 -4.49 -49.42
CA GLY A 306 46.50 -3.31 -49.06
C GLY A 306 46.16 -3.33 -47.58
N LEU A 307 46.06 -2.16 -46.97
CA LEU A 307 45.61 -1.95 -45.60
C LEU A 307 44.56 -0.84 -45.62
N ALA A 308 43.55 -0.96 -44.76
CA ALA A 308 42.57 0.09 -44.58
C ALA A 308 42.00 0.06 -43.16
N GLY A 309 41.45 1.20 -42.73
CA GLY A 309 40.72 1.33 -41.48
C GLY A 309 39.40 2.05 -41.67
N HIS A 310 38.39 1.68 -40.88
CA HIS A 310 37.06 2.27 -40.90
C HIS A 310 36.43 2.23 -39.51
N GLU A 311 36.09 3.41 -38.95
CA GLU A 311 35.38 3.56 -37.67
C GLU A 311 35.91 2.68 -36.51
N GLY A 312 37.24 2.61 -36.36
CA GLY A 312 37.90 1.87 -35.28
C GLY A 312 38.26 0.42 -35.60
N GLU A 313 37.88 -0.08 -36.78
CA GLU A 313 38.31 -1.39 -37.30
C GLU A 313 39.42 -1.24 -38.34
N ALA A 314 40.26 -2.28 -38.46
CA ALA A 314 41.36 -2.34 -39.41
C ALA A 314 41.34 -3.67 -40.17
N ALA A 315 41.70 -3.62 -41.44
CA ALA A 315 41.73 -4.79 -42.30
C ALA A 315 42.94 -4.77 -43.24
N GLY A 316 43.41 -5.97 -43.58
CA GLY A 316 44.44 -6.18 -44.58
C GLY A 316 43.90 -6.97 -45.77
N ALA A 317 44.46 -6.72 -46.94
CA ALA A 317 44.12 -7.40 -48.18
C ALA A 317 45.37 -7.82 -48.94
N PHE A 318 45.23 -8.89 -49.71
CA PHE A 318 46.22 -9.35 -50.67
C PHE A 318 45.54 -9.59 -52.02
N GLY A 319 46.28 -9.40 -53.11
CA GLY A 319 45.74 -9.52 -54.46
C GLY A 319 46.73 -10.12 -55.44
N PHE A 320 46.18 -10.75 -56.46
CA PHE A 320 46.88 -11.18 -57.66
C PHE A 320 46.17 -10.58 -58.88
N SER A 321 46.92 -10.05 -59.83
CA SER A 321 46.38 -9.66 -61.13
C SER A 321 47.32 -10.06 -62.26
N HIS A 322 46.75 -10.34 -63.43
CA HIS A 322 47.49 -10.69 -64.63
C HIS A 322 46.85 -10.05 -65.86
N ALA A 323 47.65 -9.35 -66.66
CA ALA A 323 47.25 -8.84 -67.96
C ALA A 323 47.70 -9.83 -69.04
N MET A 324 46.76 -10.28 -69.87
CA MET A 324 47.03 -11.23 -70.94
C MET A 324 48.01 -10.63 -71.98
N ASP A 325 48.67 -11.48 -72.76
CA ASP A 325 49.72 -11.06 -73.72
C ASP A 325 49.22 -10.06 -74.78
N ASN A 326 47.93 -10.09 -75.10
CA ASN A 326 47.30 -9.15 -76.03
C ASN A 326 46.99 -7.78 -75.42
N GLY A 327 47.21 -7.59 -74.10
CA GLY A 327 46.94 -6.35 -73.37
C GLY A 327 45.46 -6.00 -73.20
N ASN A 328 44.55 -6.71 -73.84
CA ASN A 328 43.13 -6.36 -73.91
C ASN A 328 42.27 -7.01 -72.83
N VAL A 329 42.83 -7.95 -72.07
CA VAL A 329 42.14 -8.67 -71.00
C VAL A 329 42.97 -8.66 -69.73
N ILE A 330 42.35 -8.30 -68.60
CA ILE A 330 42.99 -8.35 -67.29
C ILE A 330 42.13 -9.16 -66.32
N ILE A 331 42.74 -10.08 -65.60
CA ILE A 331 42.10 -10.81 -64.49
C ILE A 331 42.65 -10.31 -63.15
N ARG A 332 41.81 -10.27 -62.13
CA ARG A 332 42.19 -9.93 -60.76
C ARG A 332 41.49 -10.85 -59.77
N ALA A 333 42.20 -11.29 -58.75
CA ALA A 333 41.67 -11.98 -57.59
C ALA A 333 42.23 -11.32 -56.33
N SER A 334 41.44 -11.24 -55.27
CA SER A 334 41.84 -10.66 -54.01
C SER A 334 41.18 -11.35 -52.83
N GLY A 335 41.86 -11.33 -51.69
CA GLY A 335 41.35 -11.76 -50.40
C GLY A 335 41.67 -10.71 -49.34
N SER A 336 40.91 -10.71 -48.25
CA SER A 336 41.13 -9.82 -47.12
C SER A 336 40.78 -10.47 -45.80
N TYR A 337 41.29 -9.86 -44.73
CA TYR A 337 41.18 -10.35 -43.37
C TYR A 337 41.10 -9.19 -42.37
N SER A 338 40.24 -9.37 -41.38
CA SER A 338 40.11 -8.58 -40.16
C SER A 338 39.93 -9.51 -38.95
N PRO A 339 40.06 -9.02 -37.71
CA PRO A 339 39.77 -9.83 -36.51
C PRO A 339 38.32 -10.34 -36.44
N GLN A 340 37.38 -9.73 -37.18
CA GLN A 340 35.96 -10.06 -37.16
C GLN A 340 35.52 -10.93 -38.34
N SER A 341 36.19 -10.85 -39.49
CA SER A 341 35.80 -11.56 -40.72
C SER A 341 36.95 -11.74 -41.71
N SER A 342 36.65 -12.44 -42.80
CA SER A 342 37.51 -12.54 -43.99
C SER A 342 36.65 -12.58 -45.23
N SER A 343 37.09 -11.94 -46.31
CA SER A 343 36.37 -11.90 -47.58
C SER A 343 37.28 -12.16 -48.77
N ALA A 344 36.70 -12.55 -49.90
CA ALA A 344 37.43 -12.81 -51.13
C ALA A 344 36.60 -12.41 -52.36
N GLY A 345 37.27 -12.04 -53.44
CA GLY A 345 36.64 -11.63 -54.68
C GLY A 345 37.53 -11.82 -55.89
N ALA A 346 36.93 -11.86 -57.07
CA ALA A 346 37.66 -11.91 -58.34
C ALA A 346 36.89 -11.16 -59.43
N GLY A 347 37.58 -10.75 -60.49
CA GLY A 347 37.01 -10.02 -61.61
C GLY A 347 37.84 -10.15 -62.88
N ILE A 348 37.20 -9.88 -64.01
CA ILE A 348 37.80 -9.84 -65.35
C ILE A 348 37.40 -8.52 -66.02
N GLY A 349 38.36 -7.87 -66.67
CA GLY A 349 38.17 -6.63 -67.43
C GLY A 349 38.59 -6.81 -68.88
N PHE A 350 37.86 -6.14 -69.78
CA PHE A 350 38.14 -6.10 -71.21
C PHE A 350 38.34 -4.65 -71.64
N GLN A 351 39.39 -4.36 -72.40
CA GLN A 351 39.63 -3.05 -73.03
C GLN A 351 39.77 -3.22 -74.55
N PHE A 352 39.26 -2.26 -75.32
CA PHE A 352 39.16 -2.27 -76.78
C PHE A 352 39.50 -0.91 -77.37
#